data_AF-A0A9E5LI93-F1
#
_entry.id   AF-A0A9E5LI93-F1
#
_cell.length_a   1.000
_cell.length_b   1.000
_cell.length_c   1.000
_cell.angle_alpha   90.00
_cell.angle_beta   90.00
_cell.angle_gamma   90.00
#
_symmetry.space_group_name_H-M   'P 1'
#
loop_
_entity.id
_entity.type
_entity.pdbx_description
1 polymer ?
#
loop_
_entity_poly.entity_id
_entity_poly.type
_entity_poly.pdbx_seq_one_letter_code
_entity_poly.pdbx_strand_id
1 'polypeptide(L)'
;MSLNLPTPTTPLKIGTRGSPLALAQAHETRARLSQAFDLEESCFEIIVIKTTGDRVLDRPLKEIGGKGLFTREIEDDLLSGRIDIAVHSMKDMPTEQP
;
A
#
# COMPACT_ATOMS: atom_id res chain seq x y z
N MET A 1 11.35 -26.05 2.77
CA MET A 1 11.07 -24.77 2.07
C MET A 1 11.94 -23.72 2.72
N SER A 2 12.87 -23.11 1.99
CA SER A 2 13.62 -21.97 2.51
C SER A 2 12.77 -20.71 2.29
N LEU A 3 12.49 -19.98 3.36
CA LEU A 3 11.83 -18.67 3.27
C LEU A 3 12.89 -17.63 2.88
N ASN A 4 12.73 -16.99 1.73
CA ASN A 4 13.53 -15.82 1.37
C ASN A 4 12.93 -14.60 2.09
N LEU A 5 13.51 -14.25 3.23
CA LEU A 5 13.07 -13.11 4.03
C LEU A 5 13.71 -11.80 3.53
N PRO A 6 13.03 -10.65 3.68
CA PRO A 6 13.58 -9.37 3.28
C PRO A 6 14.76 -8.94 4.18
N THR A 7 15.62 -8.10 3.64
CA THR A 7 16.79 -7.57 4.33
C THR A 7 16.87 -6.05 4.16
N PRO A 8 17.69 -5.32 4.94
CA PRO A 8 17.80 -3.87 4.76
C PRO A 8 18.34 -3.45 3.40
N THR A 9 19.09 -4.32 2.70
CA THR A 9 19.61 -4.07 1.35
C THR A 9 18.66 -4.53 0.23
N THR A 10 17.70 -5.40 0.56
CA THR A 10 16.63 -5.86 -0.33
C THR A 10 15.30 -5.88 0.44
N PRO A 11 14.75 -4.69 0.78
CA PRO A 11 13.58 -4.60 1.63
C PRO A 11 12.30 -5.02 0.91
N LEU A 12 11.31 -5.48 1.68
CA LEU A 12 9.95 -5.70 1.20
C LEU A 12 9.24 -4.35 1.10
N LYS A 13 8.73 -4.03 -0.09
CA LYS A 13 8.11 -2.75 -0.42
C LYS A 13 6.61 -2.78 -0.12
N ILE A 14 6.18 -1.93 0.81
CA ILE A 14 4.81 -1.76 1.27
C ILE A 14 4.22 -0.51 0.61
N GLY A 15 3.36 -0.69 -0.39
CA GLY A 15 2.62 0.39 -1.02
C GLY A 15 1.46 0.90 -0.17
N THR A 16 1.32 2.21 -0.06
CA THR A 16 0.21 2.85 0.67
C THR A 16 -0.13 4.23 0.11
N ARG A 17 -1.31 4.76 0.44
CA ARG A 17 -1.65 6.17 0.18
C ARG A 17 -0.88 7.10 1.11
N GLY A 18 -0.74 8.37 0.71
CA GLY A 18 -0.02 9.39 1.48
C GLY A 18 -0.84 10.10 2.57
N SER A 19 -2.08 9.68 2.85
CA SER A 19 -2.87 10.31 3.90
C SER A 19 -2.33 9.93 5.29
N PRO A 20 -2.50 10.77 6.34
CA PRO A 20 -2.00 10.45 7.68
C PRO A 20 -2.49 9.10 8.22
N LEU A 21 -3.75 8.74 7.94
CA LEU A 21 -4.31 7.44 8.35
C LEU A 21 -3.71 6.28 7.56
N ALA A 22 -3.52 6.43 6.25
CA ALA A 22 -2.93 5.38 5.42
C ALA A 22 -1.47 5.10 5.79
N LEU A 23 -0.72 6.15 6.14
CA LEU A 23 0.63 6.02 6.68
C LEU A 23 0.63 5.32 8.03
N ALA A 24 -0.29 5.67 8.93
CA ALA A 24 -0.42 4.98 10.22
C ALA A 24 -0.68 3.47 10.04
N GLN A 25 -1.57 3.10 9.11
CA GLN A 25 -1.86 1.70 8.77
C GLN A 25 -0.63 0.98 8.18
N ALA A 26 0.15 1.64 7.32
CA ALA A 26 1.38 1.08 6.77
C ALA A 26 2.46 0.88 7.83
N HIS A 27 2.63 1.85 8.75
CA HIS A 27 3.56 1.74 9.87
C HIS A 27 3.14 0.62 10.84
N GLU A 28 1.85 0.49 11.15
CA GLU A 28 1.34 -0.62 11.96
C GLU A 28 1.62 -1.98 11.30
N THR A 29 1.40 -2.07 9.99
CA THR A 29 1.69 -3.29 9.21
C THR A 29 3.18 -3.62 9.26
N ARG A 30 4.05 -2.63 9.04
CA ARG A 30 5.51 -2.78 9.12
C ARG A 30 5.95 -3.31 10.48
N ALA A 31 5.47 -2.69 11.56
CA ALA A 31 5.84 -3.09 12.93
C ALA A 31 5.41 -4.53 13.22
N ARG A 32 4.21 -4.93 12.79
CA ARG A 32 3.70 -6.29 12.97
C ARG A 32 4.50 -7.33 12.16
N LEU A 33 4.87 -7.00 10.92
CA LEU A 33 5.72 -7.88 10.10
C LEU A 33 7.12 -8.02 10.70
N SER A 34 7.73 -6.90 11.09
CA SER A 34 9.02 -6.89 11.79
C SER A 34 9.00 -7.80 13.02
N GLN A 35 7.99 -7.65 13.89
CA GLN A 35 7.83 -8.49 15.08
C GLN A 35 7.58 -9.97 14.76
N ALA A 36 6.71 -10.27 13.79
CA ALA A 36 6.32 -11.65 13.47
C ALA A 36 7.46 -12.48 12.88
N PHE A 37 8.42 -11.84 12.22
CA PHE A 37 9.55 -12.49 11.55
C PHE A 37 10.90 -12.26 12.23
N ASP A 38 10.94 -11.55 13.36
CA ASP A 38 12.18 -11.17 14.07
C ASP A 38 13.17 -10.43 13.17
N LEU A 39 12.66 -9.46 12.40
CA LEU A 39 13.42 -8.64 11.46
C LEU A 39 13.40 -7.18 11.88
N GLU A 40 14.45 -6.43 11.54
CA GLU A 40 14.45 -4.97 11.72
C GLU A 40 13.39 -4.30 10.84
N GLU A 41 12.82 -3.18 11.30
CA GLU A 41 11.89 -2.40 10.48
C GLU A 41 12.51 -1.89 9.16
N SER A 42 13.84 -1.78 9.11
CA SER A 42 14.62 -1.42 7.92
C SER A 42 14.50 -2.46 6.79
N CYS A 43 14.08 -3.69 7.09
CA CYS A 43 13.76 -4.72 6.09
C CYS A 43 12.45 -4.45 5.34
N PHE A 44 11.71 -3.40 5.69
CA PHE A 44 10.40 -3.08 5.12
C PHE A 44 10.34 -1.60 4.73
N GLU A 45 10.23 -1.34 3.43
CA GLU A 45 10.23 0.00 2.87
C GLU A 45 8.79 0.46 2.61
N ILE A 46 8.41 1.65 3.08
CA ILE A 46 7.07 2.21 2.81
C ILE A 46 7.14 3.06 1.53
N ILE A 47 6.39 2.67 0.52
CA ILE A 47 6.27 3.36 -0.77
C ILE A 47 4.95 4.13 -0.81
N VAL A 48 5.04 5.46 -0.82
CA VAL A 48 3.86 6.33 -0.88
C VAL A 48 3.42 6.52 -2.33
N ILE A 49 2.18 6.11 -2.62
CA ILE A 49 1.58 6.15 -3.96
C ILE A 49 0.45 7.19 -3.96
N LYS A 50 0.51 8.11 -4.92
CA LYS A 50 -0.47 9.20 -5.05
C LYS A 50 -1.56 8.81 -6.04
N THR A 51 -2.75 8.53 -5.53
CA THR A 51 -3.89 8.05 -6.31
C THR A 51 -4.65 9.18 -6.99
N THR A 52 -5.48 8.87 -7.99
CA THR A 52 -6.36 9.86 -8.63
C THR A 52 -7.33 10.49 -7.62
N GLY A 53 -7.86 9.71 -6.67
CA GLY A 53 -8.72 10.22 -5.61
C GLY A 53 -8.02 11.19 -4.66
N ASP A 54 -6.70 11.12 -4.50
CA ASP A 54 -5.92 12.10 -3.73
C ASP A 54 -5.70 13.43 -4.47
N ARG A 55 -5.83 13.42 -5.81
CA ARG A 55 -5.62 14.60 -6.65
C ARG A 55 -6.88 15.45 -6.81
N VAL A 56 -8.05 14.84 -6.70
CA VAL A 56 -9.33 15.51 -6.93
C VAL A 56 -9.96 15.88 -5.59
N LEU A 57 -9.80 17.15 -5.21
CA LEU A 57 -10.35 17.73 -3.98
C LEU A 57 -11.45 18.77 -4.23
N ASP A 58 -11.67 19.13 -5.50
CA ASP A 58 -12.51 20.26 -5.93
C ASP A 58 -13.96 19.88 -6.27
N ARG A 59 -14.27 18.57 -6.30
CA ARG A 59 -15.61 18.06 -6.65
C ARG A 59 -15.93 16.76 -5.92
N PRO A 60 -17.21 16.45 -5.66
CA PRO A 60 -17.63 15.21 -5.02
C PRO A 60 -17.16 13.97 -5.81
N LEU A 61 -16.67 12.95 -5.09
CA LEU A 61 -16.16 11.69 -5.69
C LEU A 61 -17.18 11.00 -6.61
N LYS A 62 -18.48 11.11 -6.31
CA LYS A 62 -19.57 10.55 -7.14
C LYS A 62 -19.60 11.10 -8.56
N GLU A 63 -19.07 12.31 -8.78
CA GLU A 63 -19.11 13.02 -10.07
C GLU A 63 -17.90 12.70 -10.96
N ILE A 64 -16.84 12.13 -10.39
CA ILE A 64 -15.61 11.80 -11.12
C ILE A 64 -15.82 10.54 -11.97
N GLY A 65 -16.70 9.63 -11.54
CA GLY A 65 -16.85 8.32 -12.15
C GLY A 65 -15.58 7.47 -12.03
N GLY A 66 -15.69 6.18 -12.38
CA GLY A 66 -14.58 5.23 -12.32
C GLY A 66 -14.52 4.42 -11.03
N LYS A 67 -14.39 3.09 -11.17
CA LYS A 67 -14.10 2.18 -10.06
C LYS A 67 -12.64 2.37 -9.61
N GLY A 68 -12.36 2.22 -8.31
CA GLY A 68 -10.98 2.14 -7.81
C GLY A 68 -10.22 3.47 -7.71
N LEU A 69 -10.90 4.61 -7.49
CA LEU A 69 -10.26 5.94 -7.40
C LEU A 69 -9.11 6.03 -6.38
N PHE A 70 -9.09 5.15 -5.38
CA PHE A 70 -8.08 5.09 -4.32
C PHE A 70 -7.22 3.81 -4.36
N THR A 71 -7.47 2.89 -5.29
CA THR A 71 -6.79 1.59 -5.33
C THR A 71 -6.06 1.34 -6.64
N ARG A 72 -6.54 1.88 -7.76
CA ARG A 72 -6.01 1.59 -9.09
C ARG A 72 -4.50 1.76 -9.23
N GLU A 73 -3.96 2.93 -8.86
CA GLU A 73 -2.51 3.15 -9.01
C GLU A 73 -1.68 2.24 -8.09
N ILE A 74 -2.23 1.85 -6.94
CA ILE A 74 -1.58 0.92 -6.01
C ILE A 74 -1.61 -0.50 -6.58
N GLU A 75 -2.72 -0.92 -7.16
CA GLU A 75 -2.86 -2.20 -7.86
C GLU A 75 -1.92 -2.29 -9.08
N ASP A 76 -1.79 -1.21 -9.86
CA ASP A 76 -0.86 -1.13 -11.00
C ASP A 76 0.61 -1.28 -10.53
N ASP A 77 0.97 -0.66 -9.39
CA ASP A 77 2.29 -0.79 -8.77
C ASP A 77 2.53 -2.22 -8.25
N LEU A 78 1.51 -2.86 -7.69
CA LEU A 78 1.58 -4.23 -7.20
C LEU A 78 1.76 -5.23 -8.36
N LEU A 79 0.93 -5.12 -9.40
CA LEU A 79 0.97 -6.02 -10.57
C LEU A 79 2.27 -5.88 -11.38
N SER A 80 2.90 -4.71 -11.36
CA SER A 80 4.18 -4.47 -12.03
C SER A 80 5.42 -4.79 -11.18
N GLY A 81 5.24 -5.17 -9.91
CA GLY A 81 6.34 -5.46 -8.98
C GLY A 81 7.09 -4.20 -8.51
N ARG A 82 6.48 -3.01 -8.62
CA ARG A 82 7.03 -1.78 -8.02
C ARG A 82 6.91 -1.81 -6.50
N ILE A 83 5.86 -2.46 -5.99
CA ILE A 83 5.66 -2.81 -4.58
C ILE A 83 5.43 -4.32 -4.46
N ASP A 84 5.69 -4.87 -3.26
CA ASP A 84 5.52 -6.29 -2.98
C ASP A 84 4.17 -6.58 -2.30
N ILE A 85 3.70 -5.65 -1.46
CA ILE A 85 2.37 -5.69 -0.85
C ILE A 85 1.72 -4.30 -0.85
N ALA A 86 0.39 -4.26 -0.77
CA ALA A 86 -0.39 -3.05 -0.64
C ALA A 86 -1.17 -3.01 0.68
N VAL A 87 -1.21 -1.84 1.33
CA VAL A 87 -1.99 -1.61 2.56
C VAL A 87 -3.14 -0.67 2.27
N HIS A 88 -4.36 -1.11 2.57
CA HIS A 88 -5.60 -0.36 2.36
C HIS A 88 -6.49 -0.38 3.59
N SER A 89 -7.31 0.67 3.72
CA SER A 89 -8.53 0.57 4.53
C SER A 89 -9.53 -0.33 3.82
N MET A 90 -10.01 -1.38 4.49
CA MET A 90 -10.86 -2.40 3.86
C MET A 90 -12.13 -1.82 3.20
N LYS A 91 -12.69 -0.74 3.76
CA LYS A 91 -13.87 -0.06 3.20
C LYS A 91 -13.65 0.53 1.80
N ASP A 92 -12.39 0.79 1.43
CA ASP A 92 -12.01 1.42 0.17
C ASP A 92 -11.67 0.37 -0.91
N MET A 93 -11.63 -0.93 -0.57
CA MET A 93 -11.37 -2.00 -1.53
C MET A 93 -12.58 -2.25 -2.43
N PRO A 94 -12.37 -2.44 -3.75
CA PRO A 94 -13.44 -2.88 -4.63
C PRO A 94 -13.91 -4.29 -4.27
N THR A 95 -15.18 -4.60 -4.55
CA THR A 95 -15.74 -5.95 -4.32
C THR A 95 -15.20 -6.98 -5.32
N GLU A 96 -14.84 -6.53 -6.52
CA GLU A 96 -14.13 -7.33 -7.52
C GLU A 96 -12.65 -6.96 -7.46
N GLN A 97 -11.78 -7.96 -7.26
CA GLN A 97 -10.34 -7.80 -7.26
C GLN A 97 -9.78 -8.15 -8.67
N PRO A 98 -8.63 -7.58 -9.08
CA PRO A 98 -7.95 -7.90 -10.33
C PRO A 98 -7.55 -9.39 -10.46
#